data_AF-A0A378VZ21-F1
#
_entry.id   AF-A0A378VZ21-F1
#
_cell.length_a   1.000
_cell.length_b   1.000
_cell.length_c   1.000
_cell.angle_alpha   90.00
_cell.angle_beta   90.00
_cell.angle_gamma   90.00
#
_symmetry.space_group_name_H-M   'P 1'
#
loop_
_entity.id
_entity.type
_entity.pdbx_description
1 polymer ?
#
loop_
_entity_poly.entity_id
_entity_poly.type
_entity_poly.pdbx_seq_one_letter_code
_entity_poly.pdbx_strand_id
1 'polypeptide(L)' 'MVRDVATSLIADKRIKSFVVESENFESIHNHSAYAYIAYP' A
#
# COMPACT_ATOMS: atom_id res chain seq x y z
N MET A 1 1.67 0.37 -7.26
CA MET A 1 0.39 0.48 -6.51
C MET A 1 0.59 0.93 -5.07
N VAL A 2 0.97 0.07 -4.11
CA VAL A 2 1.12 0.50 -2.69
C VAL A 2 2.14 1.63 -2.51
N ARG A 3 3.24 1.61 -3.27
CA ARG A 3 4.27 2.65 -3.22
C ARG A 3 3.75 3.99 -3.74
N ASP A 4 3.00 3.99 -4.84
CA ASP A 4 2.49 5.23 -5.45
C ASP A 4 1.44 5.90 -4.55
N VAL A 5 0.59 5.08 -3.90
CA VAL A 5 -0.36 5.55 -2.88
C VAL A 5 0.41 6.11 -1.68
N ALA A 6 1.41 5.39 -1.16
CA ALA A 6 2.22 5.87 -0.04
C ALA A 6 2.94 7.19 -0.37
N THR A 7 3.53 7.34 -1.56
CA THR A 7 4.14 8.61 -2.01
C THR A 7 3.14 9.75 -2.06
N SER A 8 1.91 9.48 -2.50
CA SER A 8 0.83 10.48 -2.54
C SER A 8 0.43 10.91 -1.12
N LEU A 9 0.34 9.97 -0.18
CA LEU A 9 0.01 10.26 1.22
C LEU A 9 1.13 11.02 1.94
N ILE A 10 2.39 10.72 1.66
CA ILE A 10 3.56 11.47 2.19
C ILE A 10 3.54 12.94 1.75
N ALA A 11 3.06 13.21 0.53
CA ALA A 11 2.98 14.58 0.02
C ALA A 11 1.90 15.43 0.71
N ASP A 12 0.88 14.80 1.31
CA ASP A 12 -0.17 15.50 2.05
C ASP A 12 0.24 15.77 3.50
N LYS A 13 0.69 17.00 3.77
CA LYS A 13 1.14 17.44 5.10
C LYS A 13 0.09 17.35 6.21
N ARG A 14 -1.19 17.12 5.88
CA ARG A 14 -2.27 16.95 6.87
C ARG A 14 -2.32 15.54 7.43
N ILE A 15 -1.80 14.56 6.68
CA ILE A 15 -1.76 13.17 7.07
C ILE A 15 -0.50 12.96 7.90
N LYS A 16 -0.69 12.72 9.19
CA LYS A 16 0.43 12.58 10.13
C LYS A 16 1.05 11.20 10.11
N SER A 17 0.24 10.16 9.89
CA SER A 17 0.66 8.77 9.81
C SER A 17 -0.34 8.00 8.97
N PHE A 18 0.10 6.89 8.38
CA PHE A 18 -0.78 6.04 7.59
C PHE A 18 -0.22 4.61 7.44
N VAL A 19 -1.11 3.72 7.02
CA VAL A 19 -0.79 2.36 6.58
C VAL A 19 -1.44 2.15 5.21
N VAL A 20 -0.68 1.59 4.27
CA VAL A 20 -1.18 1.19 2.94
C VAL A 20 -0.93 -0.30 2.77
N GLU A 21 -2.00 -1.02 2.48
CA GLU A 21 -2.01 -2.47 2.27
C GLU A 21 -2.62 -2.78 0.92
N SER A 22 -2.11 -3.82 0.29
CA SER A 22 -2.71 -4.39 -0.90
C SER A 22 -2.54 -5.89 -0.88
N GLU A 23 -3.63 -6.57 -1.20
CA GLU A 23 -3.67 -7.99 -1.48
C GLU A 23 -4.15 -8.18 -2.92
N ASN A 24 -3.41 -8.95 -3.71
CA ASN A 24 -3.81 -9.34 -5.06
C ASN A 24 -4.02 -10.85 -5.11
N PHE A 25 -5.19 -11.29 -5.58
CA PHE A 25 -5.42 -12.70 -5.91
C PHE A 25 -4.91 -12.95 -7.33
N GLU A 26 -3.85 -13.74 -7.46
CA GLU A 26 -3.19 -13.97 -8.74
C GLU A 26 -4.04 -14.90 -9.62
N SER A 27 -4.61 -14.41 -10.72
CA SER A 27 -5.58 -15.20 -11.52
C SER A 27 -5.01 -16.47 -12.16
N ILE A 28 -3.68 -16.58 -12.26
CA ILE A 28 -2.95 -17.75 -12.78
C ILE A 28 -2.21 -18.55 -11.69
N HIS A 29 -2.34 -18.17 -10.42
CA HIS A 29 -1.75 -18.88 -9.28
C HIS A 29 -2.76 -18.97 -8.13
N ASN A 30 -2.90 -20.13 -7.47
CA ASN A 30 -3.81 -20.25 -6.33
C ASN A 30 -3.21 -19.70 -5.02
N HIS A 31 -2.71 -18.47 -5.05
CA HIS A 31 -2.21 -17.76 -3.88
C HIS A 31 -2.47 -16.25 -4.00
N SER A 32 -2.53 -15.58 -2.85
CA SER A 32 -2.52 -14.12 -2.79
C SER A 32 -1.09 -13.59 -2.71
N ALA A 33 -0.83 -12.43 -3.32
CA ALA A 33 0.36 -11.63 -3.08
C ALA A 33 0.00 -10.44 -2.20
N TYR A 34 0.80 -10.17 -1.17
CA TYR A 34 0.54 -9.12 -0.19
C TYR A 34 1.70 -8.12 -0.12
N ALA A 35 1.36 -6.83 0.00
CA ALA A 35 2.31 -5.75 0.18
C ALA A 35 1.81 -4.74 1.22
N TYR A 36 2.76 -4.19 2.00
CA TYR A 36 2.51 -3.34 3.15
C TYR A 36 3.52 -2.19 3.22
N ILE A 37 3.03 -0.98 3.52
CA ILE A 37 3.86 0.18 3.89
C ILE A 37 3.21 0.89 5.08
N ALA A 38 3.99 1.15 6.12
CA ALA A 38 3.60 2.04 7.20
C ALA A 38 4.51 3.28 7.24
N TYR A 39 3.90 4.42 7.52
CA TYR A 39 4.59 5.69 7.70
C TYR A 39 4.18 6.31 9.05
N PRO A 40 5.15 6.60 9.93
CA PRO A 40 4.91 7.10 11.30
C PRO A 40 4.38 8.53 11.33
#